data_AF-B8IK36-F1
#
_entry.id   AF-B8IK36-F1
#
_cell.length_a   1.000
_cell.length_b   1.000
_cell.length_c   1.000
_cell.angle_alpha   90.00
_cell.angle_beta   90.00
_cell.angle_gamma   90.00
#
_symmetry.space_group_name_H-M   'P 1'
#
loop_
_entity.id
_entity.type
_entity.pdbx_description
1 polymer ?
#
loop_
_entity_poly.entity_id
_entity_poly.type
_entity_poly.pdbx_seq_one_letter_code
_entity_poly.pdbx_strand_id
1 'polypeptide(L)'
;MTTTPNYEIPAEMRDFAEKSVEQARKAFDSFISAARKTADTIQGSAEVARTNAQTMSSRGFTFAEQNVNAAFDLAQKLVRARDVQEAMQYQAEFIRNQFAAIQSQAKEFGSMTQSAMQQGAETAKAAMQQGVDTAKGAANDTTQSAS
;
A
#
# COMPACT_ATOMS: atom_id res chain seq x y z
N MET A 1 -26.46 -46.97 -7.53
CA MET A 1 -25.73 -46.00 -6.69
C MET A 1 -24.50 -45.57 -7.47
N THR A 2 -24.54 -44.39 -8.09
CA THR A 2 -23.38 -43.85 -8.84
C THR A 2 -22.50 -43.09 -7.85
N THR A 3 -21.43 -43.74 -7.40
CA THR A 3 -20.35 -43.10 -6.65
C THR A 3 -19.67 -42.12 -7.60
N THR A 4 -19.97 -40.83 -7.45
CA THR A 4 -19.22 -39.77 -8.12
C THR A 4 -17.76 -39.94 -7.70
N PRO A 5 -16.79 -40.11 -8.62
CA PRO A 5 -15.40 -40.16 -8.22
C PRO A 5 -15.06 -38.80 -7.61
N ASN A 6 -14.81 -38.77 -6.30
CA ASN A 6 -14.23 -37.61 -5.64
C ASN A 6 -12.94 -37.29 -6.39
N TYR A 7 -12.89 -36.14 -7.04
CA TYR A 7 -11.69 -35.66 -7.72
C TYR A 7 -10.69 -35.24 -6.64
N GLU A 8 -9.89 -36.19 -6.18
CA GLU A 8 -8.78 -35.95 -5.27
C GLU A 8 -7.52 -35.68 -6.09
N ILE A 9 -6.91 -34.51 -5.91
CA ILE A 9 -5.61 -34.21 -6.54
C ILE A 9 -4.59 -35.22 -5.97
N PRO A 10 -3.86 -35.98 -6.82
CA PRO A 10 -2.83 -36.93 -6.38
C PRO A 10 -1.83 -36.27 -5.43
N ALA A 11 -1.43 -36.99 -4.38
CA ALA A 11 -0.57 -36.48 -3.31
C ALA A 11 0.78 -35.94 -3.85
N GLU A 12 1.33 -36.58 -4.87
CA GLU A 12 2.59 -36.19 -5.51
C GLU A 12 2.46 -34.86 -6.25
N MET A 13 1.31 -34.61 -6.91
CA MET A 13 1.05 -33.34 -7.59
C MET A 13 0.80 -32.22 -6.58
N ARG A 14 0.15 -32.54 -5.46
CA ARG A 14 -0.02 -31.62 -4.32
C ARG A 14 1.33 -31.22 -3.73
N ASP A 15 2.18 -32.19 -3.39
CA ASP A 15 3.51 -31.95 -2.83
C ASP A 15 4.41 -31.15 -3.77
N PHE A 16 4.37 -31.46 -5.06
CA PHE A 16 5.11 -30.72 -6.07
C PHE A 16 4.62 -29.27 -6.17
N ALA A 17 3.31 -29.05 -6.19
CA ALA A 17 2.73 -27.72 -6.22
C ALA A 17 3.02 -26.94 -4.93
N GLU A 18 2.98 -27.56 -3.75
CA GLU A 18 3.35 -26.92 -2.48
C GLU A 18 4.80 -26.42 -2.51
N LYS A 19 5.73 -27.30 -2.91
CA LYS A 19 7.15 -26.95 -3.05
C LYS A 19 7.35 -25.84 -4.07
N SER A 20 6.57 -25.83 -5.15
CA SER A 20 6.68 -24.81 -6.20
C SER A 20 6.19 -23.45 -5.73
N VAL A 21 5.04 -23.40 -5.03
CA VAL A 21 4.49 -22.18 -4.43
C VAL A 21 5.45 -21.63 -3.37
N GLU A 22 6.00 -22.49 -2.51
CA GLU A 22 6.95 -22.06 -1.48
C GLU A 22 8.25 -21.51 -2.07
N GLN A 23 8.79 -22.17 -3.11
CA GLN A 23 9.98 -21.68 -3.80
C GLN A 23 9.74 -20.34 -4.50
N ALA A 24 8.60 -20.18 -5.16
CA ALA A 24 8.22 -18.93 -5.80
C ALA A 24 8.06 -17.79 -4.78
N ARG A 25 7.46 -18.07 -3.61
CA ARG A 25 7.34 -17.10 -2.50
C ARG A 25 8.72 -16.65 -2.01
N LYS A 26 9.63 -17.58 -1.75
CA LYS A 26 11.02 -17.27 -1.33
C LYS A 26 11.76 -16.42 -2.35
N ALA A 27 11.61 -16.73 -3.65
CA ALA A 27 12.23 -15.95 -4.71
C ALA A 27 11.68 -14.52 -4.76
N PHE A 28 10.37 -14.36 -4.62
CA PHE A 28 9.71 -13.06 -4.56
C PHE A 28 10.16 -12.23 -3.34
N ASP A 29 10.17 -12.84 -2.15
CA ASP A 29 10.59 -12.18 -0.91
C ASP A 29 12.04 -11.67 -1.00
N SER A 30 12.94 -12.48 -1.60
CA SER A 30 14.32 -12.10 -1.87
C SER A 30 14.42 -10.92 -2.85
N PHE A 31 13.65 -10.97 -3.94
CA PHE A 31 13.61 -9.91 -4.94
C PHE A 31 13.13 -8.57 -4.35
N ILE A 32 12.02 -8.58 -3.60
CA ILE A 32 11.49 -7.36 -2.96
C ILE A 32 12.48 -6.81 -1.93
N SER A 33 13.12 -7.68 -1.15
CA SER A 33 14.15 -7.27 -0.20
C SER A 33 15.32 -6.56 -0.89
N ALA A 34 15.78 -7.09 -2.02
CA ALA A 34 16.82 -6.45 -2.83
C ALA A 34 16.35 -5.12 -3.42
N ALA A 35 15.13 -5.07 -3.97
CA ALA A 35 14.55 -3.86 -4.55
C ALA A 35 14.41 -2.73 -3.51
N ARG A 36 13.93 -3.05 -2.30
CA ARG A 36 13.86 -2.10 -1.17
C ARG A 36 15.24 -1.56 -0.81
N LYS A 37 16.23 -2.43 -0.67
CA LYS A 37 17.60 -2.02 -0.34
C LYS A 37 18.20 -1.09 -1.41
N THR A 38 17.94 -1.34 -2.68
CA THR A 38 18.35 -0.45 -3.78
C THR A 38 17.62 0.89 -3.70
N ALA A 39 16.30 0.90 -3.46
CA ALA A 39 15.53 2.12 -3.29
C ALA A 39 16.04 2.97 -2.11
N ASP A 40 16.35 2.34 -0.98
CA ASP A 40 16.90 2.99 0.21
C ASP A 40 18.30 3.57 -0.05
N THR A 41 19.15 2.85 -0.80
CA THR A 41 20.50 3.31 -1.16
C THR A 41 20.47 4.53 -2.10
N ILE A 42 19.53 4.54 -3.05
CA ILE A 42 19.29 5.69 -3.94
C ILE A 42 18.75 6.87 -3.14
N GLN A 43 17.86 6.63 -2.17
CA GLN A 43 17.31 7.65 -1.27
C GLN A 43 18.36 8.25 -0.32
N GLY A 44 19.29 7.44 0.19
CA GLY A 44 20.39 7.91 1.07
C GLY A 44 21.40 8.84 0.37
N SER A 45 21.41 8.87 -0.98
CA SER A 45 22.31 9.71 -1.78
C SER A 45 21.64 11.01 -2.28
N ALA A 46 20.32 11.15 -2.11
CA ALA A 46 19.53 12.29 -2.53
C ALA A 46 18.97 13.04 -1.32
N GLU A 47 19.86 13.69 -0.57
CA GLU A 47 19.46 14.78 0.32
C GLU A 47 18.64 15.80 -0.51
N VAL A 48 17.39 16.07 -0.10
CA VAL A 48 16.54 17.16 -0.62
C VAL A 48 15.78 16.89 -1.93
N ALA A 49 14.74 16.05 -1.88
CA ALA A 49 13.51 16.23 -2.69
C ALA A 49 12.29 15.55 -2.02
N ARG A 50 12.08 15.84 -0.73
CA ARG A 50 10.82 15.61 -0.01
C ARG A 50 9.72 16.36 -0.77
N THR A 51 8.59 15.81 -1.20
CA THR A 51 7.47 15.30 -0.40
C THR A 51 6.42 14.81 -1.42
N ASN A 52 5.50 13.92 -1.04
CA ASN A 52 4.40 13.35 -1.85
C ASN A 52 4.77 12.27 -2.87
N ALA A 53 5.71 12.49 -3.80
CA ALA A 53 6.09 11.47 -4.80
C ALA A 53 6.75 10.23 -4.16
N GLN A 54 7.56 10.45 -3.12
CA GLN A 54 8.23 9.42 -2.35
C GLN A 54 7.24 8.52 -1.58
N THR A 55 6.21 9.14 -1.01
CA THR A 55 5.11 8.44 -0.31
C THR A 55 4.27 7.61 -1.28
N MET A 56 4.06 8.08 -2.51
CA MET A 56 3.34 7.32 -3.54
C MET A 56 4.12 6.10 -4.04
N SER A 57 5.43 6.24 -4.30
CA SER A 57 6.28 5.13 -4.74
C SER A 57 6.37 4.02 -3.68
N SER A 58 6.65 4.38 -2.42
CA SER A 58 6.67 3.43 -1.30
C SER A 58 5.34 2.70 -1.11
N ARG A 59 4.20 3.40 -1.24
CA ARG A 59 2.87 2.79 -1.15
C ARG A 59 2.57 1.84 -2.30
N GLY A 60 3.00 2.17 -3.52
CA GLY A 60 2.88 1.28 -4.68
C GLY A 60 3.57 -0.07 -4.45
N PHE A 61 4.79 -0.04 -3.88
CA PHE A 61 5.50 -1.25 -3.47
C PHE A 61 4.74 -2.03 -2.39
N THR A 62 4.23 -1.35 -1.36
CA THR A 62 3.44 -2.01 -0.31
C THR A 62 2.17 -2.68 -0.87
N PHE A 63 1.46 -2.04 -1.79
CA PHE A 63 0.26 -2.63 -2.40
C PHE A 63 0.58 -3.81 -3.30
N ALA A 64 1.64 -3.72 -4.10
CA ALA A 64 2.09 -4.84 -4.91
C ALA A 64 2.45 -6.04 -4.03
N GLU A 65 3.20 -5.81 -2.95
CA GLU A 65 3.61 -6.85 -2.00
C GLU A 65 2.42 -7.47 -1.26
N GLN A 66 1.45 -6.66 -0.80
CA GLN A 66 0.23 -7.17 -0.18
C GLN A 66 -0.59 -8.04 -1.15
N ASN A 67 -0.77 -7.60 -2.39
CA ASN A 67 -1.51 -8.37 -3.39
C ASN A 67 -0.81 -9.68 -3.77
N VAL A 68 0.51 -9.65 -3.94
CA VAL A 68 1.29 -10.85 -4.26
C VAL A 68 1.29 -11.83 -3.09
N ASN A 69 1.46 -11.36 -1.86
CA ASN A 69 1.33 -12.21 -0.67
C ASN A 69 -0.05 -12.86 -0.56
N ALA A 70 -1.12 -12.08 -0.75
CA ALA A 70 -2.49 -12.61 -0.72
C ALA A 70 -2.72 -13.68 -1.82
N ALA A 71 -2.12 -13.51 -3.00
CA ALA A 71 -2.18 -14.48 -4.08
C ALA A 71 -1.41 -15.77 -3.74
N PHE A 72 -0.21 -15.67 -3.12
CA PHE A 72 0.52 -16.83 -2.64
C PHE A 72 -0.22 -17.60 -1.55
N ASP A 73 -0.86 -16.88 -0.62
CA ASP A 73 -1.63 -17.51 0.46
C ASP A 73 -2.85 -18.26 -0.10
N LEU A 74 -3.55 -17.67 -1.09
CA LEU A 74 -4.61 -18.37 -1.82
C LEU A 74 -4.07 -19.58 -2.58
N ALA A 75 -2.95 -19.45 -3.32
CA ALA A 75 -2.35 -20.55 -4.05
C ALA A 75 -1.96 -21.71 -3.13
N GLN A 76 -1.40 -21.41 -1.95
CA GLN A 76 -1.06 -22.42 -0.96
C GLN A 76 -2.30 -23.13 -0.39
N LYS A 77 -3.38 -22.38 -0.12
CA LYS A 77 -4.67 -22.95 0.30
C LYS A 77 -5.30 -23.82 -0.78
N LEU A 78 -5.28 -23.37 -2.04
CA LEU A 78 -5.82 -24.12 -3.18
C LEU A 78 -5.06 -25.42 -3.43
N VAL A 79 -3.73 -25.39 -3.35
CA VAL A 79 -2.93 -26.61 -3.46
C VAL A 79 -3.25 -27.58 -2.31
N ARG A 80 -3.57 -27.08 -1.12
CA ARG A 80 -3.97 -27.88 0.05
C ARG A 80 -5.43 -28.32 0.08
N ALA A 81 -6.26 -27.81 -0.82
CA ALA A 81 -7.67 -28.17 -0.88
C ALA A 81 -7.86 -29.65 -1.23
N ARG A 82 -8.67 -30.34 -0.45
CA ARG A 82 -8.99 -31.76 -0.62
C ARG A 82 -10.01 -31.97 -1.74
N ASP A 83 -10.91 -31.01 -1.91
CA ASP A 83 -11.94 -31.01 -2.93
C ASP A 83 -12.27 -29.60 -3.44
N VAL A 84 -13.11 -29.53 -4.47
CA VAL A 84 -13.54 -28.27 -5.12
C VAL A 84 -14.35 -27.40 -4.16
N GLN A 85 -15.08 -27.99 -3.21
CA GLN A 85 -15.89 -27.25 -2.26
C GLN A 85 -15.00 -26.47 -1.28
N GLU A 86 -13.94 -27.10 -0.79
CA GLU A 86 -12.91 -26.47 0.04
C GLU A 86 -12.16 -25.38 -0.73
N ALA A 87 -11.81 -25.63 -2.01
CA ALA A 87 -11.21 -24.62 -2.89
C ALA A 87 -12.10 -23.38 -3.08
N MET A 88 -13.42 -23.58 -3.25
CA MET A 88 -14.39 -22.49 -3.34
C MET A 88 -14.51 -21.69 -2.04
N GLN A 89 -14.39 -22.35 -0.88
CA GLN A 89 -14.34 -21.65 0.41
C GLN A 89 -13.10 -20.75 0.51
N TYR A 90 -11.93 -21.25 0.09
CA TYR A 90 -10.70 -20.45 0.06
C TYR A 90 -10.80 -19.26 -0.90
N GLN A 91 -11.41 -19.44 -2.07
CA GLN A 91 -11.65 -18.35 -3.01
C GLN A 91 -12.59 -17.29 -2.42
N ALA A 92 -13.65 -17.70 -1.72
CA ALA A 92 -14.59 -16.79 -1.07
C ALA A 92 -13.92 -16.00 0.07
N GLU A 93 -13.08 -16.66 0.86
CA GLU A 93 -12.27 -16.02 1.91
C GLU A 93 -11.31 -14.98 1.32
N PHE A 94 -10.61 -15.33 0.23
CA PHE A 94 -9.70 -14.42 -0.47
C PHE A 94 -10.44 -13.16 -0.95
N ILE A 95 -11.59 -13.32 -1.60
CA ILE A 95 -12.39 -12.16 -2.07
C ILE A 95 -12.81 -11.28 -0.89
N ARG A 96 -13.26 -11.88 0.22
CA ARG A 96 -13.66 -11.13 1.41
C ARG A 96 -12.49 -10.32 1.99
N ASN A 97 -11.32 -10.94 2.08
CA ASN A 97 -10.11 -10.31 2.61
C ASN A 97 -9.62 -9.19 1.68
N GLN A 98 -9.64 -9.40 0.36
CA GLN A 98 -9.30 -8.38 -0.61
C GLN A 98 -10.27 -7.19 -0.56
N PHE A 99 -11.57 -7.44 -0.37
CA PHE A 99 -12.56 -6.36 -0.23
C PHE A 99 -12.33 -5.54 1.04
N ALA A 100 -12.01 -6.20 2.16
CA ALA A 100 -11.65 -5.54 3.40
C ALA A 100 -10.36 -4.71 3.26
N ALA A 101 -9.35 -5.25 2.57
CA ALA A 101 -8.11 -4.53 2.28
C ALA A 101 -8.36 -3.27 1.43
N ILE A 102 -9.16 -3.38 0.36
CA ILE A 102 -9.55 -2.24 -0.48
C ILE A 102 -10.30 -1.18 0.33
N GLN A 103 -11.25 -1.58 1.18
CA GLN A 103 -11.95 -0.63 2.06
C GLN A 103 -11.00 0.10 3.01
N SER A 104 -10.03 -0.62 3.59
CA SER A 104 -9.01 -0.02 4.45
C SER A 104 -8.14 0.98 3.69
N GLN A 105 -7.70 0.62 2.48
CA GLN A 105 -6.90 1.49 1.62
C GLN A 105 -7.68 2.73 1.18
N ALA A 106 -8.96 2.59 0.85
CA ALA A 106 -9.82 3.73 0.50
C ALA A 106 -9.98 4.71 1.67
N LYS A 107 -10.12 4.20 2.90
CA LYS A 107 -10.16 5.03 4.11
C LYS A 107 -8.84 5.76 4.35
N GLU A 108 -7.70 5.09 4.20
CA GLU A 108 -6.38 5.73 4.28
C GLU A 108 -6.18 6.80 3.21
N PHE A 109 -6.69 6.57 1.99
CA PHE A 109 -6.60 7.57 0.94
C PHE A 109 -7.43 8.81 1.27
N GLY A 110 -8.67 8.60 1.76
CA GLY A 110 -9.53 9.69 2.22
C GLY A 110 -8.92 10.51 3.36
N SER A 111 -8.32 9.84 4.35
CA SER A 111 -7.67 10.53 5.49
C SER A 111 -6.45 11.34 5.06
N MET A 112 -5.67 10.85 4.09
CA MET A 112 -4.58 11.62 3.50
C MET A 112 -5.05 12.85 2.75
N THR A 113 -6.07 12.74 1.91
CA THR A 113 -6.60 13.88 1.16
C THR A 113 -7.14 14.95 2.11
N GLN A 114 -7.85 14.53 3.17
CA GLN A 114 -8.31 15.44 4.22
C GLN A 114 -7.15 16.12 4.94
N SER A 115 -6.10 15.38 5.31
CA SER A 115 -4.91 15.92 5.97
C SER A 115 -4.16 16.92 5.08
N ALA A 116 -4.02 16.63 3.79
CA ALA A 116 -3.41 17.53 2.82
C ALA A 116 -4.22 18.83 2.64
N MET A 117 -5.55 18.73 2.58
CA MET A 117 -6.43 19.90 2.52
C MET A 117 -6.33 20.77 3.79
N GLN A 118 -6.30 20.15 4.97
CA GLN A 118 -6.12 20.87 6.24
C GLN A 118 -4.78 21.59 6.30
N GLN A 119 -3.68 20.94 5.91
CA GLN A 119 -2.37 21.58 5.84
C GLN A 119 -2.33 22.74 4.86
N GLY A 120 -2.98 22.60 3.69
CA GLY A 120 -3.11 23.68 2.71
C GLY A 120 -3.90 24.88 3.27
N ALA A 121 -5.01 24.62 3.97
CA ALA A 121 -5.82 25.66 4.59
C ALA A 121 -5.05 26.41 5.70
N GLU A 122 -4.33 25.68 6.56
CA GLU A 122 -3.47 26.27 7.60
C GLU A 122 -2.35 27.12 7.00
N THR A 123 -1.72 26.65 5.91
CA THR A 123 -0.66 27.39 5.21
C THR A 123 -1.21 28.68 4.57
N ALA A 124 -2.37 28.61 3.93
CA ALA A 124 -3.04 29.78 3.35
C ALA A 124 -3.43 30.81 4.42
N LYS A 125 -3.94 30.35 5.56
CA LYS A 125 -4.27 31.19 6.71
C LYS A 125 -3.03 31.87 7.28
N ALA A 126 -1.93 31.14 7.45
CA ALA A 126 -0.66 31.69 7.92
C ALA A 126 -0.13 32.78 6.96
N ALA A 127 -0.16 32.53 5.65
CA ALA A 127 0.26 33.52 4.64
C ALA A 127 -0.61 34.78 4.65
N MET A 128 -1.93 34.63 4.82
CA MET A 128 -2.86 35.76 4.95
C MET A 128 -2.58 36.58 6.22
N GLN A 129 -2.33 35.92 7.35
CA GLN A 129 -1.96 36.57 8.61
C GLN A 129 -0.68 37.40 8.45
N GLN A 130 0.34 36.80 7.82
CA GLN A 130 1.63 37.46 7.56
C GLN A 130 1.49 38.68 6.65
N GLY A 131 0.66 38.61 5.61
CA GLY A 131 0.38 39.73 4.72
C GLY A 131 -0.34 40.88 5.41
N VAL A 132 -1.31 40.56 6.29
CA VAL A 132 -2.00 41.56 7.12
C VAL A 132 -1.05 42.22 8.11
N ASP A 133 -0.17 41.46 8.75
CA ASP A 133 0.80 42.00 9.72
C ASP A 133 1.85 42.87 9.03
N THR A 134 2.30 42.47 7.83
CA THR A 134 3.23 43.27 7.00
C THR A 134 2.58 44.57 6.53
N ALA A 135 1.32 44.53 6.11
CA ALA A 135 0.57 45.73 5.71
C ALA A 135 0.35 46.70 6.88
N LYS A 136 0.07 46.17 8.07
CA LYS A 136 -0.04 47.00 9.29
C LYS A 136 1.29 47.63 9.68
N GLY A 137 2.39 46.89 9.59
CA GLY A 137 3.74 47.43 9.83
C GLY A 137 4.07 48.59 8.88
N ALA A 138 3.87 48.39 7.58
CA ALA A 138 4.13 49.40 6.57
C ALA A 138 3.28 50.67 6.76
N ALA A 139 2.01 50.54 7.14
CA ALA A 139 1.13 51.68 7.42
C ALA A 139 1.58 52.49 8.65
N ASN A 140 2.03 51.82 9.71
CA ASN A 140 2.55 52.49 10.90
C ASN A 140 3.87 53.22 10.62
N ASP A 141 4.80 52.60 9.89
CA ASP A 141 6.10 53.21 9.55
C ASP A 141 5.93 54.44 8.65
N THR A 142 4.97 54.42 7.72
CA THR A 142 4.65 55.55 6.85
C THR A 142 4.05 56.72 7.64
N THR A 143 3.20 56.41 8.62
CA THR A 143 2.56 57.44 9.47
C THR A 143 3.56 58.10 10.40
N GLN A 144 4.53 57.33 10.92
CA GLN A 144 5.57 57.83 11.83
C GLN A 144 6.68 58.60 11.11
N SER A 145 6.93 58.31 9.83
CA SER A 145 7.90 59.04 9.00
C SER A 145 7.36 60.37 8.44
N ALA A 146 6.04 60.57 8.49
CA ALA A 146 5.36 61.77 7.96
C ALA A 146 5.03 62.83 9.03
N SER A 147 5.33 62.56 10.30
CA SER A 147 5.15 63.43 11.47
C SER A 147 6.49 63.85 12.05
#